data_AF-A0A1C9W4X4-F1
#
_entry.id   AF-A0A1C9W4X4-F1
#
_cell.length_a   1.000
_cell.length_b   1.000
_cell.length_c   1.000
_cell.angle_alpha   90.00
_cell.angle_beta   90.00
_cell.angle_gamma   90.00
#
_symmetry.space_group_name_H-M   'P 1'
#
loop_
_entity.id
_entity.type
_entity.pdbx_description
1 polymer ?
#
loop_
_entity_poly.entity_id
_entity_poly.type
_entity_poly.pdbx_seq_one_letter_code
_entity_poly.pdbx_strand_id
1 'polypeptide(L)' 'MSDPRTVHVNVSESETRKMRRQLESEIQWLQRQMDELQGASAELDVSLLQTYKEMIYCRRALLGRMPR' A
#
# COMPACT_ATOMS: atom_id res chain seq x y z
N MET A 1 7.87 37.27 -5.62
CA MET A 1 6.47 37.04 -5.21
C MET A 1 6.12 35.62 -5.65
N SER A 2 5.89 34.71 -4.70
CA SER A 2 5.61 33.30 -5.01
C SER A 2 4.11 33.12 -5.26
N ASP A 3 3.74 32.49 -6.38
CA ASP A 3 2.34 32.24 -6.75
C ASP A 3 1.72 31.21 -5.78
N PRO A 4 0.61 31.53 -5.10
CA PRO A 4 -0.05 30.59 -4.18
C PRO A 4 -0.47 29.28 -4.88
N ARG A 5 -0.70 29.28 -6.20
CA ARG A 5 -1.03 28.07 -6.96
C ARG A 5 0.10 27.04 -6.95
N THR A 6 1.36 27.50 -6.98
CA THR A 6 2.53 26.62 -6.95
C THR A 6 2.66 25.88 -5.63
N VAL A 7 2.26 26.52 -4.51
CA VAL A 7 2.31 25.91 -3.17
C VAL A 7 1.27 24.79 -3.04
N HIS A 8 0.05 25.00 -3.51
CA HIS A 8 -1.02 23.99 -3.44
C HIS A 8 -0.71 22.72 -4.28
N VAL A 9 -0.14 22.89 -5.49
CA VAL A 9 0.26 21.75 -6.34
C VAL A 9 1.37 20.94 -5.66
N ASN A 10 2.35 21.61 -5.06
CA ASN A 10 3.49 20.95 -4.41
C ASN A 10 3.06 20.15 -3.16
N VAL A 11 2.09 20.67 -2.39
CA VAL A 11 1.48 19.95 -1.25
C VAL A 11 0.69 18.73 -1.73
N SER A 12 -0.09 18.85 -2.81
CA SER A 12 -0.82 17.70 -3.37
C SER A 12 0.12 16.60 -3.88
N GLU A 13 1.24 16.98 -4.48
CA GLU A 13 2.26 16.04 -4.96
C GLU A 13 3.02 15.39 -3.80
N SER A 14 3.37 16.14 -2.74
CA SER A 14 4.01 15.57 -1.54
C SER A 14 3.11 14.56 -0.83
N GLU A 15 1.81 14.87 -0.69
CA GLU A 15 0.84 13.96 -0.08
C GLU A 15 0.63 12.71 -0.95
N THR A 16 0.60 12.86 -2.27
CA THR A 16 0.52 11.72 -3.20
C THR A 16 1.75 10.81 -3.05
N ARG A 17 2.96 11.37 -3.02
CA ARG A 17 4.20 10.61 -2.80
C ARG A 17 4.24 9.93 -1.45
N LYS A 18 3.72 10.58 -0.40
CA LYS A 18 3.62 10.01 0.95
C LYS A 18 2.66 8.81 0.95
N MET A 19 1.48 8.96 0.38
CA MET A 19 0.49 7.88 0.27
C MET A 19 1.04 6.71 -0.57
N ARG A 20 1.74 6.98 -1.67
CA ARG A 20 2.40 5.95 -2.49
C ARG A 20 3.37 5.11 -1.65
N ARG A 21 4.29 5.76 -0.92
CA ARG A 21 5.26 5.09 -0.05
C ARG A 21 4.59 4.29 1.08
N GLN A 22 3.50 4.81 1.63
CA GLN A 22 2.73 4.10 2.65
C GLN A 22 2.10 2.83 2.08
N LEU A 23 1.43 2.90 0.93
CA LEU A 23 0.84 1.72 0.28
C LEU A 23 1.89 0.66 -0.07
N GLU A 24 3.06 1.07 -0.57
CA GLU A 24 4.17 0.16 -0.86
C GLU A 24 4.65 -0.56 0.40
N SER A 25 4.80 0.18 1.51
CA SER A 25 5.22 -0.36 2.80
C SER A 25 4.18 -1.33 3.37
N GLU A 26 2.89 -0.99 3.28
CA GLU A 26 1.80 -1.86 3.70
C GLU A 26 1.72 -3.15 2.86
N ILE A 27 1.93 -3.07 1.54
CA ILE A 27 1.98 -4.25 0.68
C ILE A 27 3.14 -5.18 1.09
N GLN A 28 4.33 -4.63 1.31
CA GLN A 28 5.50 -5.42 1.73
C GLN A 28 5.30 -6.05 3.12
N TRP A 29 4.62 -5.35 4.03
CA TRP A 29 4.26 -5.91 5.33
C TRP A 29 3.29 -7.08 5.18
N LEU A 30 2.20 -6.91 4.42
CA LEU A 30 1.21 -7.97 4.18
C LEU A 30 1.82 -9.21 3.51
N GLN A 31 2.75 -9.02 2.56
CA GLN A 31 3.45 -10.12 1.90
C GLN A 31 4.27 -10.93 2.90
N ARG A 32 5.02 -10.27 3.80
CA ARG A 32 5.77 -10.96 4.86
C ARG A 32 4.85 -11.73 5.81
N GLN A 33 3.72 -11.15 6.19
CA GLN A 33 2.74 -11.85 7.03
C GLN A 33 2.16 -13.10 6.35
N MET A 34 1.94 -13.06 5.03
CA MET A 34 1.54 -14.25 4.28
C MET A 34 2.65 -15.31 4.27
N ASP A 35 3.90 -14.91 4.02
CA ASP A 35 5.04 -15.83 3.98
C ASP A 35 5.25 -16.51 5.34
N GLU A 36 5.13 -15.75 6.44
CA GLU A 36 5.19 -16.25 7.82
C GLU A 36 4.04 -17.23 8.11
N LEU A 37 2.81 -16.89 7.71
CA LEU A 37 1.63 -17.73 7.91
C LEU A 37 1.72 -19.06 7.15
N GLN A 38 2.31 -19.06 5.96
CA GLN A 38 2.51 -20.26 5.14
C GLN A 38 3.69 -21.11 5.62
N GLY A 39 4.69 -20.50 6.26
CA GLY A 39 5.85 -21.20 6.84
C GLY A 39 5.59 -21.82 8.22
N ALA A 40 4.52 -21.43 8.90
CA ALA A 40 4.15 -22.02 10.18
C ALA A 40 3.66 -23.46 9.99
N SER A 41 4.26 -24.42 10.72
CA SER A 41 3.89 -25.85 10.71
C SER A 41 2.49 -26.15 11.30
N ALA A 42 1.73 -25.11 11.63
CA ALA A 42 0.36 -25.21 12.12
C ALA A 42 -0.63 -25.23 10.95
N GLU A 43 -1.85 -25.67 11.20
CA GLU A 43 -2.95 -25.67 10.24
C GLU A 43 -3.11 -24.26 9.63
N LEU A 44 -2.84 -24.14 8.33
CA LEU A 44 -2.85 -22.87 7.61
C LEU A 44 -4.24 -22.23 7.69
N ASP A 45 -4.32 -21.03 8.27
CA ASP A 45 -5.56 -20.26 8.25
C ASP A 45 -5.81 -19.70 6.83
N VAL A 46 -6.56 -20.45 6.04
CA VAL A 46 -6.91 -20.11 4.66
C VAL A 46 -7.75 -18.83 4.58
N SER A 47 -8.59 -18.57 5.58
CA SER A 47 -9.44 -17.37 5.61
C SER A 47 -8.60 -16.11 5.82
N LEU A 48 -7.63 -16.17 6.73
CA LEU A 48 -6.67 -15.09 6.95
C LEU A 48 -5.77 -14.87 5.72
N LEU A 49 -5.27 -15.96 5.11
CA LEU A 49 -4.48 -15.89 3.89
C LEU A 49 -5.25 -15.20 2.75
N GLN A 50 -6.52 -15.54 2.56
CA GLN A 50 -7.37 -14.91 1.55
C GLN A 50 -7.60 -13.43 1.84
N THR A 51 -7.78 -13.06 3.12
CA THR A 51 -7.94 -11.67 3.55
C THR A 51 -6.70 -10.83 3.18
N TYR A 52 -5.49 -11.35 3.45
CA TYR A 52 -4.26 -10.64 3.07
C TYR A 52 -4.10 -10.48 1.56
N LYS A 53 -4.47 -11.49 0.76
CA LYS A 53 -4.48 -11.39 -0.71
C LYS A 53 -5.37 -10.25 -1.20
N GLU A 54 -6.59 -10.14 -0.66
CA GLU A 54 -7.52 -9.06 -1.05
C GLU A 54 -7.02 -7.69 -0.60
N MET A 55 -6.47 -7.59 0.62
CA MET A 55 -5.85 -6.36 1.12
C MET A 55 -4.69 -5.88 0.23
N ILE A 56 -3.85 -6.80 -0.27
CA ILE A 56 -2.78 -6.48 -1.22
C ILE A 56 -3.37 -6.04 -2.57
N TYR A 57 -4.37 -6.77 -3.07
CA TYR A 57 -5.02 -6.46 -4.35
C TYR A 57 -5.59 -5.03 -4.36
N CYS A 58 -6.36 -4.66 -3.33
CA CYS A 58 -6.95 -3.33 -3.21
C CYS A 58 -5.89 -2.22 -3.17
N ARG A 59 -4.77 -2.42 -2.46
CA ARG A 59 -3.67 -1.44 -2.38
C ARG A 59 -2.93 -1.29 -3.70
N ARG A 60 -2.67 -2.38 -4.41
CA ARG A 60 -2.10 -2.34 -5.77
C ARG A 60 -3.01 -1.60 -6.74
N ALA A 61 -4.32 -1.83 -6.65
CA ALA A 61 -5.30 -1.11 -7.45
C ALA A 61 -5.29 0.41 -7.16
N LEU A 62 -5.17 0.81 -5.89
CA LEU A 62 -5.02 2.21 -5.51
C LEU A 62 -3.71 2.82 -6.04
N LEU A 63 -2.58 2.14 -5.87
CA LEU A 63 -1.28 2.58 -6.40
C LEU A 63 -1.30 2.78 -7.92
N GLY A 64 -1.97 1.88 -8.65
CA GLY A 64 -2.10 1.96 -10.11
C GLY A 64 -2.94 3.15 -10.60
N ARG A 65 -3.80 3.71 -9.73
CA ARG A 65 -4.63 4.89 -10.03
C ARG A 65 -3.97 6.21 -9.62
N MET A 66 -2.87 6.17 -8.86
CA MET A 66 -2.20 7.39 -8.41
C MET A 66 -1.42 8.07 -9.55
N PRO A 67 -1.45 9.41 -9.61
CA PRO A 67 -0.67 10.15 -10.58
C PRO A 67 0.84 9.88 -10.42
N ARG A 68 1.56 9.89 -11.55
CA ARG A 68 3.00 9.66 -11.63
C ARG A 68 3.78 10.92 -11.32
#